data_AF-A0A378LN77-F1
#
_entry.id   AF-A0A378LN77-F1
#
_cell.length_a   1.000
_cell.length_b   1.000
_cell.length_c   1.000
_cell.angle_alpha   90.00
_cell.angle_beta   90.00
_cell.angle_gamma   90.00
#
_symmetry.space_group_name_H-M   'P 1'
#
loop_
_entity.id
_entity.type
_entity.pdbx_description
1 polymer ?
#
loop_
_entity_poly.entity_id
_entity_poly.type
_entity_poly.pdbx_seq_one_letter_code
_entity_poly.pdbx_strand_id
1 'polypeptide(L)'
;MKSKPDHFIKQIDSAYSKITLMKRGYVWTGSESYSFEFQGGEVLNTKKLIGSAAHTRDLTILDIGTASGLFIAKNDTGIEGQYDHKVTVYGISASEERVIDDKSIPDPQYLTGNAEYLGDREYKNFEGIAQIEFDYIFSSKTFMHLVDPADGLVQAYNKLKPNGILVVDKFTFKGCEGRLQDIINHLRHEGHHIAVKLNDVTGEIDQFCIQRTPLPLQFPIQYDADRLSYVPLKSLKDDPRSDLEKIESGLNILSEILDDNDLAPVKAFNSLEQLLKSSLYEKIPPELQAYCILYVTAKEICAQAEHSKPHQFGTRSGFFKDSSVQLEKIIALKKLCKYAGWESKLILDGDLMGIGSGSVLMGKEMISSNTKINLIRLVACQNILKMDLENFVENKKAFKEMGLQPEIAASYYYETLFKSFITQLKAPKLAQTPVVVREKFHADSDASELSQYLVETSNFMNRNQRLVCQYLGINVDPSYAFTKIQCLGEKGNYSFKILAESNYMGRDDKPKTFVIPADKFLYLMNFTYSMNNPKESSLERASILFNAESLVEYLNFNPGNTGIPAVDRLGTFSTIEDISPTKDANQYKIYVREERKGNTFEIMISRKELSELIVQQQNNAPERPGL
;
A
#
# COMPACT_ATOMS: atom_id res chain seq x y z
N MET A 1 -24.28 33.22 -6.33
CA MET A 1 -24.90 31.93 -6.67
C MET A 1 -26.37 32.14 -6.98
N LYS A 2 -27.01 31.25 -7.76
CA LYS A 2 -28.48 31.23 -7.88
C LYS A 2 -29.11 30.95 -6.50
N SER A 3 -30.32 31.44 -6.24
CA SER A 3 -31.04 31.12 -5.00
C SER A 3 -31.15 29.61 -4.83
N LYS A 4 -30.78 29.09 -3.65
CA LYS A 4 -30.91 27.67 -3.32
C LYS A 4 -32.40 27.25 -3.40
N PRO A 5 -32.74 26.10 -3.99
CA PRO A 5 -34.13 25.63 -4.00
C PRO A 5 -34.66 25.40 -2.58
N ASP A 6 -35.94 25.70 -2.33
CA ASP A 6 -36.55 25.54 -0.99
C ASP A 6 -36.39 24.14 -0.39
N HIS A 7 -36.46 23.09 -1.22
CA HIS A 7 -36.29 21.71 -0.76
C HIS A 7 -34.86 21.44 -0.27
N PHE A 8 -33.87 22.13 -0.82
CA PHE A 8 -32.48 22.00 -0.43
C PHE A 8 -32.20 22.71 0.91
N ILE A 9 -32.76 23.91 1.09
CA ILE A 9 -32.74 24.64 2.37
C ILE A 9 -33.35 23.77 3.48
N LYS A 10 -34.51 23.15 3.23
CA LYS A 10 -35.16 22.23 4.19
C LYS A 10 -34.27 21.05 4.58
N GLN A 11 -33.40 20.57 3.69
CA GLN A 11 -32.48 19.47 4.00
C GLN A 11 -31.30 19.93 4.85
N ILE A 12 -30.72 21.09 4.55
CA ILE A 12 -29.72 21.76 5.38
C ILE A 12 -30.26 21.88 6.82
N ASP A 13 -31.47 22.44 6.96
CA ASP A 13 -32.12 22.61 8.28
C ASP A 13 -32.44 21.27 8.95
N SER A 14 -32.83 20.25 8.18
CA SER A 14 -33.10 18.91 8.72
C SER A 14 -31.83 18.21 9.21
N ALA A 15 -30.73 18.31 8.47
CA ALA A 15 -29.44 17.74 8.87
C ALA A 15 -28.92 18.41 10.15
N TYR A 16 -28.98 19.75 10.21
CA TYR A 16 -28.67 20.52 11.41
C TYR A 16 -29.54 20.10 12.61
N SER A 17 -30.85 19.94 12.40
CA SER A 17 -31.78 19.48 13.44
C SER A 17 -31.46 18.07 13.94
N LYS A 18 -31.02 17.17 13.05
CA LYS A 18 -30.59 15.81 13.46
C LYS A 18 -29.33 15.84 14.32
N ILE A 19 -28.34 16.66 13.96
CA ILE A 19 -27.09 16.79 14.72
C ILE A 19 -27.37 17.33 16.13
N THR A 20 -28.24 18.34 16.24
CA THR A 20 -28.63 18.89 17.56
C THR A 20 -29.42 17.89 18.40
N LEU A 21 -30.24 17.02 17.78
CA LEU A 21 -30.99 15.96 18.47
C LEU A 21 -30.16 14.75 18.87
N MET A 22 -29.19 14.31 18.04
CA MET A 22 -28.33 13.15 18.30
C MET A 22 -27.51 13.29 19.60
N LYS A 23 -27.34 14.50 20.11
CA LYS A 23 -26.49 14.82 21.25
C LYS A 23 -27.16 14.73 22.62
N ARG A 24 -28.41 14.26 22.73
CA ARG A 24 -29.02 13.99 24.05
C ARG A 24 -28.23 12.91 24.81
N GLY A 25 -27.24 13.33 25.62
CA GLY A 25 -26.39 12.45 26.44
C GLY A 25 -24.88 12.48 26.13
N TYR A 26 -24.41 13.28 25.17
CA TYR A 26 -22.99 13.40 24.82
C TYR A 26 -22.54 14.87 24.78
N VAL A 27 -21.37 15.19 25.35
CA VAL A 27 -20.73 16.51 25.27
C VAL A 27 -19.54 16.40 24.32
N TRP A 28 -19.49 17.26 23.30
CA TRP A 28 -18.34 17.34 22.40
C TRP A 28 -17.28 18.23 23.04
N THR A 29 -16.08 17.70 23.26
CA THR A 29 -14.95 18.49 23.77
C THR A 29 -14.20 19.10 22.59
N GLY A 30 -14.03 20.43 22.60
CA GLY A 30 -13.15 21.13 21.66
C GLY A 30 -11.67 20.80 21.92
N SER A 31 -10.78 21.41 21.15
CA SER A 31 -9.33 21.26 21.33
C SER A 31 -8.68 22.62 21.62
N GLU A 32 -7.56 22.63 22.34
CA GLU A 32 -6.76 23.85 22.57
C GLU A 32 -6.03 24.32 21.30
N SER A 33 -5.73 23.38 20.40
CA SER A 33 -5.06 23.61 19.13
C SER A 33 -5.37 22.49 18.13
N TYR A 34 -5.12 22.75 16.84
CA TYR A 34 -5.29 21.79 15.77
C TYR A 34 -3.96 21.57 15.04
N SER A 35 -3.81 20.40 14.43
CA SER A 35 -2.68 20.05 13.56
C SER A 35 -3.23 19.46 12.27
N PHE A 36 -2.93 20.12 11.16
CA PHE A 36 -3.39 19.77 9.82
C PHE A 36 -2.21 19.20 9.03
N GLU A 37 -2.27 17.91 8.67
CA GLU A 37 -1.15 17.19 8.05
C GLU A 37 -1.37 16.98 6.54
N PHE A 38 -0.67 17.77 5.73
CA PHE A 38 -0.73 17.78 4.28
C PHE A 38 0.16 16.69 3.65
N GLN A 39 0.11 16.60 2.32
CA GLN A 39 0.94 15.67 1.56
C GLN A 39 2.44 15.91 1.83
N GLY A 40 3.20 14.83 2.02
CA GLY A 40 4.63 14.89 2.30
C GLY A 40 5.01 15.23 3.74
N GLY A 41 4.04 15.17 4.66
CA GLY A 41 4.27 15.33 6.09
C GLY A 41 4.32 16.78 6.55
N GLU A 42 3.93 17.74 5.71
CA GLU A 42 3.84 19.15 6.10
C GLU A 42 2.69 19.33 7.11
N VAL A 43 2.99 19.78 8.32
CA VAL A 43 2.02 20.00 9.39
C VAL A 43 1.86 21.48 9.68
N LEU A 44 0.65 21.99 9.48
CA LEU A 44 0.24 23.29 9.98
C LEU A 44 -0.35 23.13 11.39
N ASN A 45 0.39 23.59 12.40
CA ASN A 45 -0.07 23.63 13.78
C ASN A 45 -0.60 25.03 14.12
N THR A 46 -1.86 25.11 14.56
CA THR A 46 -2.51 26.41 14.83
C THR A 46 -1.83 27.16 15.96
N LYS A 47 -1.30 26.48 16.99
CA LYS A 47 -0.61 27.12 18.11
C LYS A 47 0.63 27.88 17.64
N LYS A 48 1.43 27.27 16.75
CA LYS A 48 2.61 27.96 16.17
C LYS A 48 2.20 29.06 15.22
N LEU A 49 1.22 28.80 14.35
CA LEU A 49 0.73 29.79 13.40
C LEU A 49 0.23 31.06 14.11
N ILE A 50 -0.61 30.90 15.14
CA ILE A 50 -1.12 32.00 15.96
C ILE A 50 0.03 32.66 16.71
N GLY A 51 0.88 31.89 17.40
CA GLY A 51 2.01 32.44 18.16
C GLY A 51 2.94 33.29 17.31
N SER A 52 3.37 32.79 16.16
CA SER A 52 4.23 33.53 15.23
C SER A 52 3.59 34.81 14.71
N ALA A 53 2.31 34.77 14.33
CA ALA A 53 1.62 35.96 13.83
C ALA A 53 1.33 36.98 14.95
N ALA A 54 0.94 36.51 16.14
CA ALA A 54 0.62 37.32 17.31
C ALA A 54 1.85 37.97 17.99
N HIS A 55 3.06 37.65 17.54
CA HIS A 55 4.27 38.43 17.88
C HIS A 55 4.41 39.72 17.07
N THR A 56 3.66 39.87 15.98
CA THR A 56 3.87 40.96 15.01
C THR A 56 2.66 41.87 14.83
N ARG A 57 1.45 41.38 15.16
CA ARG A 57 0.19 42.09 14.90
C ARG A 57 -0.97 41.50 15.68
N ASP A 58 -2.03 42.28 15.84
CA ASP A 58 -3.31 41.81 16.36
C ASP A 58 -3.98 40.83 15.39
N LEU A 59 -4.71 39.85 15.92
CA LEU A 59 -5.36 38.77 15.17
C LEU A 59 -6.84 38.65 15.50
N THR A 60 -7.64 38.34 14.48
CA THR A 60 -9.04 37.94 14.62
C THR A 60 -9.24 36.56 14.01
N ILE A 61 -9.74 35.61 14.81
CA ILE A 61 -9.80 34.18 14.45
C ILE A 61 -11.23 33.65 14.55
N LEU A 62 -11.64 32.77 13.64
CA LEU A 62 -12.89 32.01 13.72
C LEU A 62 -12.60 30.51 13.81
N ASP A 63 -13.19 29.84 14.80
CA ASP A 63 -13.17 28.39 14.97
C ASP A 63 -14.56 27.81 14.64
N ILE A 64 -14.70 27.22 13.44
CA ILE A 64 -15.95 26.62 12.98
C ILE A 64 -16.00 25.17 13.48
N GLY A 65 -16.95 24.87 14.37
CA GLY A 65 -17.04 23.59 15.07
C GLY A 65 -16.39 23.60 16.45
N THR A 66 -16.43 24.74 17.16
CA THR A 66 -15.67 24.95 18.39
C THR A 66 -16.06 24.04 19.57
N ALA A 67 -17.20 23.35 19.45
CA ALA A 67 -17.74 22.47 20.48
C ALA A 67 -17.79 23.19 21.85
N SER A 68 -17.10 22.71 22.88
CA SER A 68 -17.07 23.36 24.21
C SER A 68 -16.40 24.75 24.26
N GLY A 69 -15.80 25.22 23.16
CA GLY A 69 -15.11 26.52 23.09
C GLY A 69 -13.68 26.52 23.64
N LEU A 70 -13.09 25.34 23.88
CA LEU A 70 -11.74 25.22 24.46
C LEU A 70 -10.68 25.97 23.65
N PHE A 71 -10.81 25.98 22.32
CA PHE A 71 -9.91 26.73 21.43
C PHE A 71 -9.97 28.24 21.69
N ILE A 72 -11.19 28.77 21.92
CA ILE A 72 -11.43 30.19 22.24
C ILE A 72 -10.76 30.51 23.57
N ALA A 73 -11.07 29.75 24.62
CA ALA A 73 -10.54 29.98 25.96
C ALA A 73 -9.00 30.05 25.98
N LYS A 74 -8.34 29.13 25.26
CA LYS A 74 -6.87 29.02 25.26
C LYS A 74 -6.14 30.04 24.41
N ASN A 75 -6.79 30.61 23.39
CA ASN A 75 -6.12 31.48 22.42
C ASN A 75 -6.58 32.94 22.49
N ASP A 76 -7.74 33.24 23.08
CA ASP A 76 -8.18 34.62 23.25
C ASP A 76 -7.43 35.32 24.39
N THR A 77 -6.79 36.45 24.06
CA THR A 77 -6.00 37.25 25.03
C THR A 77 -6.83 37.89 26.13
N GLY A 78 -8.14 38.08 25.92
CA GLY A 78 -9.07 38.56 26.94
C GLY A 78 -9.51 37.48 27.93
N ILE A 79 -9.15 36.21 27.70
CA ILE A 79 -9.54 35.07 28.54
C ILE A 79 -8.29 34.42 29.16
N GLU A 80 -7.54 33.60 28.41
CA GLU A 80 -6.30 32.94 28.90
C GLU A 80 -5.08 33.13 27.99
N GLY A 81 -5.26 33.56 26.75
CA GLY A 81 -4.20 33.64 25.73
C GLY A 81 -3.07 34.58 26.15
N GLN A 82 -1.82 34.10 26.06
CA GLN A 82 -0.63 34.87 26.40
C GLN A 82 0.17 35.17 25.12
N TYR A 83 -0.18 36.26 24.47
CA TYR A 83 0.46 36.75 23.25
C TYR A 83 0.84 38.22 23.40
N ASP A 84 1.88 38.66 22.67
CA ASP A 84 2.37 40.04 22.73
C ASP A 84 1.35 41.04 22.16
N HIS A 85 0.62 40.61 21.12
CA HIS A 85 -0.48 41.36 20.51
C HIS A 85 -1.84 40.77 20.83
N LYS A 86 -2.89 41.56 20.61
CA LYS A 86 -4.26 41.15 20.93
C LYS A 86 -4.71 40.05 19.96
N VAL A 87 -5.10 38.90 20.51
CA VAL A 87 -5.77 37.83 19.76
C VAL A 87 -7.22 37.75 20.22
N THR A 88 -8.15 37.91 19.28
CA THR A 88 -9.59 37.77 19.51
C THR A 88 -10.12 36.55 18.76
N VAL A 89 -10.75 35.63 19.48
CA VAL A 89 -11.24 34.36 18.93
C VAL A 89 -12.76 34.30 19.03
N TYR A 90 -13.39 33.93 17.93
CA TYR A 90 -14.80 33.61 17.84
C TYR A 90 -14.95 32.13 17.53
N GLY A 91 -16.00 31.48 18.02
CA GLY A 91 -16.32 30.11 17.68
C GLY A 91 -17.78 29.91 17.35
N ILE A 92 -18.02 28.99 16.41
CA ILE A 92 -19.36 28.56 16.01
C ILE A 92 -19.54 27.12 16.42
N SER A 93 -20.61 26.82 17.14
CA SER A 93 -21.06 25.46 17.45
C SER A 93 -22.48 25.24 16.94
N ALA A 94 -22.84 24.00 16.63
CA ALA A 94 -24.22 23.66 16.25
C ALA A 94 -25.18 23.68 17.45
N SER A 95 -24.65 23.65 18.68
CA SER A 95 -25.39 23.64 19.94
C SER A 95 -24.58 24.35 21.03
N GLU A 96 -25.25 24.79 22.11
CA GLU A 96 -24.56 25.29 23.29
C GLU A 96 -23.89 24.13 24.03
N GLU A 97 -22.56 24.08 23.97
CA GLU A 97 -21.74 23.02 24.59
C GLU A 97 -20.82 23.58 25.69
N ARG A 98 -20.85 24.90 25.97
CA ARG A 98 -20.09 25.45 27.09
C ARG A 98 -20.63 24.85 28.40
N VAL A 99 -19.73 24.54 29.32
CA VAL A 99 -20.12 24.11 30.66
C VAL A 99 -20.72 25.32 31.38
N ILE A 100 -22.02 25.24 31.68
CA ILE A 100 -22.86 26.37 32.13
C ILE A 100 -22.31 27.06 33.39
N ASP A 101 -21.64 26.30 34.27
CA ASP A 101 -21.14 26.80 35.54
C ASP A 101 -19.83 27.60 35.42
N ASP A 102 -19.18 27.58 34.25
CA ASP A 102 -17.86 28.18 34.02
C ASP A 102 -17.85 29.05 32.74
N LYS A 103 -18.78 30.03 32.66
CA LYS A 103 -18.91 30.98 31.53
C LYS A 103 -17.71 31.93 31.37
N SER A 104 -16.50 31.40 31.31
CA SER A 104 -15.26 32.11 31.00
C SER A 104 -15.25 32.65 29.57
N ILE A 105 -16.03 32.03 28.66
CA ILE A 105 -16.16 32.47 27.26
C ILE A 105 -17.41 33.36 27.10
N PRO A 106 -17.25 34.64 26.71
CA PRO A 106 -18.37 35.56 26.47
C PRO A 106 -19.33 35.11 25.35
N ASP A 107 -20.62 35.36 25.52
CA ASP A 107 -21.65 35.08 24.50
C ASP A 107 -21.36 35.73 23.12
N PRO A 108 -20.80 36.95 23.00
CA PRO A 108 -20.43 37.51 21.70
C PRO A 108 -19.35 36.73 20.95
N GLN A 109 -18.58 35.90 21.65
CA GLN A 109 -17.49 35.09 21.08
C GLN A 109 -17.88 33.63 20.86
N TYR A 110 -18.96 33.15 21.49
CA TYR A 110 -19.48 31.80 21.32
C TYR A 110 -20.86 31.82 20.68
N LEU A 111 -20.92 31.49 19.39
CA LEU A 111 -22.15 31.53 18.60
C LEU A 111 -22.70 30.13 18.39
N THR A 112 -24.02 29.99 18.50
CA THR A 112 -24.71 28.72 18.22
C THR A 112 -25.53 28.85 16.94
N GLY A 113 -25.23 28.05 15.91
CA GLY A 113 -25.95 28.13 14.63
C GLY A 113 -25.42 27.15 13.59
N ASN A 114 -26.11 27.08 12.45
CA ASN A 114 -25.66 26.26 11.31
C ASN A 114 -24.60 27.03 10.50
N ALA A 115 -23.38 26.48 10.43
CA ALA A 115 -22.25 27.08 9.71
C ALA A 115 -22.51 27.27 8.20
N GLU A 116 -23.47 26.56 7.60
CA GLU A 116 -23.90 26.76 6.20
C GLU A 116 -24.62 28.10 5.96
N TYR A 117 -24.85 28.89 7.01
CA TYR A 117 -25.39 30.26 6.93
C TYR A 117 -24.39 31.35 7.38
N LEU A 118 -23.09 31.05 7.45
CA LEU A 118 -22.05 31.98 7.87
C LEU A 118 -22.02 33.31 7.06
N GLY A 119 -22.32 33.23 5.77
CA GLY A 119 -22.37 34.35 4.83
C GLY A 119 -23.75 35.00 4.69
N ASP A 120 -24.78 34.44 5.32
CA ASP A 120 -26.13 35.00 5.28
C ASP A 120 -26.25 36.20 6.23
N ARG A 121 -26.61 37.36 5.66
CA ARG A 121 -26.75 38.62 6.39
C ARG A 121 -28.02 38.67 7.24
N GLU A 122 -29.03 37.86 6.92
CA GLU A 122 -30.31 37.82 7.63
C GLU A 122 -30.33 36.74 8.72
N TYR A 123 -29.28 35.90 8.79
CA TYR A 123 -29.19 34.84 9.78
C TYR A 123 -28.81 35.38 11.18
N LYS A 124 -29.84 35.58 12.00
CA LYS A 124 -29.75 36.22 13.33
C LYS A 124 -28.70 35.63 14.26
N ASN A 125 -28.47 34.32 14.19
CA ASN A 125 -27.53 33.65 15.09
C ASN A 125 -26.08 34.10 14.88
N PHE A 126 -25.75 34.68 13.73
CA PHE A 126 -24.40 35.17 13.38
C PHE A 126 -24.34 36.69 13.20
N GLU A 127 -25.35 37.44 13.66
CA GLU A 127 -25.38 38.91 13.58
C GLU A 127 -24.12 39.55 14.20
N GLY A 128 -23.65 39.01 15.33
CA GLY A 128 -22.45 39.49 16.03
C GLY A 128 -21.13 39.39 15.25
N ILE A 129 -21.07 38.56 14.21
CA ILE A 129 -19.89 38.40 13.33
C ILE A 129 -20.19 38.76 11.87
N ALA A 130 -21.36 39.37 11.59
CA ALA A 130 -21.81 39.65 10.23
C ALA A 130 -20.83 40.58 9.47
N GLN A 131 -20.26 41.56 10.17
CA GLN A 131 -19.31 42.55 9.63
C GLN A 131 -17.84 42.27 9.98
N ILE A 132 -17.56 41.14 10.63
CA ILE A 132 -16.21 40.78 11.05
C ILE A 132 -15.54 39.99 9.94
N GLU A 133 -14.33 40.41 9.59
CA GLU A 133 -13.41 39.66 8.74
C GLU A 133 -12.29 39.05 9.59
N PHE A 134 -11.84 37.86 9.22
CA PHE A 134 -10.91 37.05 10.01
C PHE A 134 -9.54 36.94 9.34
N ASP A 135 -8.50 36.95 10.15
CA ASP A 135 -7.13 36.63 9.71
C ASP A 135 -6.99 35.13 9.48
N TYR A 136 -7.60 34.33 10.36
CA TYR A 136 -7.58 32.89 10.32
C TYR A 136 -8.97 32.31 10.55
N ILE A 137 -9.35 31.33 9.73
CA ILE A 137 -10.51 30.49 9.97
C ILE A 137 -10.04 29.05 10.03
N PHE A 138 -10.35 28.37 11.13
CA PHE A 138 -10.00 26.97 11.33
C PHE A 138 -11.27 26.13 11.46
N SER A 139 -11.22 24.91 10.94
CA SER A 139 -12.28 23.93 11.18
C SER A 139 -11.73 22.51 11.18
N SER A 140 -11.96 21.76 12.25
CA SER A 140 -11.63 20.34 12.31
C SER A 140 -12.92 19.53 12.44
N LYS A 141 -13.09 18.58 11.52
CA LYS A 141 -14.13 17.55 11.43
C LYS A 141 -15.55 18.09 11.42
N THR A 142 -15.72 19.34 10.99
CA THR A 142 -17.05 19.97 10.92
C THR A 142 -17.60 19.95 9.50
N PHE A 143 -16.75 20.17 8.49
CA PHE A 143 -17.19 20.22 7.10
C PHE A 143 -17.70 18.89 6.57
N MET A 144 -17.22 17.76 7.10
CA MET A 144 -17.77 16.42 6.81
C MET A 144 -19.23 16.22 7.24
N HIS A 145 -19.78 17.11 8.08
CA HIS A 145 -21.16 17.05 8.55
C HIS A 145 -22.12 17.99 7.81
N LEU A 146 -21.59 18.88 6.96
CA LEU A 146 -22.41 19.83 6.21
C LEU A 146 -23.09 19.15 5.03
N VAL A 147 -24.26 19.65 4.65
CA VAL A 147 -24.96 19.17 3.45
C VAL A 147 -24.32 19.74 2.18
N ASP A 148 -23.87 21.00 2.23
CA ASP A 148 -23.23 21.76 1.17
C ASP A 148 -21.84 22.28 1.60
N PRO A 149 -20.85 21.40 1.79
CA PRO A 149 -19.51 21.82 2.19
C PRO A 149 -18.85 22.80 1.20
N ALA A 150 -19.17 22.75 -0.10
CA ALA A 150 -18.61 23.67 -1.09
C ALA A 150 -19.08 25.11 -0.85
N ASP A 151 -20.39 25.32 -0.64
CA ASP A 151 -20.91 26.65 -0.32
C ASP A 151 -20.44 27.13 1.06
N GLY A 152 -20.38 26.23 2.06
CA GLY A 152 -19.78 26.55 3.36
C GLY A 152 -18.34 27.07 3.24
N LEU A 153 -17.53 26.47 2.36
CA LEU A 153 -16.15 26.90 2.12
C LEU A 153 -16.10 28.27 1.45
N VAL A 154 -16.98 28.53 0.48
CA VAL A 154 -17.10 29.85 -0.18
C VAL A 154 -17.51 30.93 0.81
N GLN A 155 -18.46 30.63 1.70
CA GLN A 155 -18.89 31.58 2.73
C GLN A 155 -17.77 31.87 3.73
N ALA A 156 -17.05 30.84 4.21
CA ALA A 156 -15.89 31.03 5.08
C ALA A 156 -14.78 31.82 4.38
N TYR A 157 -14.48 31.51 3.12
CA TYR A 157 -13.49 32.23 2.32
C TYR A 157 -13.80 33.72 2.20
N ASN A 158 -15.07 34.07 2.02
CA ASN A 158 -15.50 35.47 1.93
C ASN A 158 -15.46 36.23 3.26
N LYS A 159 -15.36 35.52 4.39
CA LYS A 159 -15.17 36.10 5.72
C LYS A 159 -13.70 36.33 6.08
N LEU A 160 -12.77 35.92 5.23
CA LEU A 160 -11.35 36.21 5.43
C LEU A 160 -11.04 37.66 5.03
N LYS A 161 -10.17 38.30 5.83
CA LYS A 161 -9.44 39.52 5.42
C LYS A 161 -8.61 39.21 4.17
N PRO A 162 -8.17 40.22 3.39
CA PRO A 162 -7.15 40.03 2.35
C PRO A 162 -5.93 39.30 2.93
N ASN A 163 -5.46 38.26 2.23
CA ASN A 163 -4.37 37.36 2.65
C ASN A 163 -4.66 36.48 3.88
N GLY A 164 -5.87 36.52 4.44
CA GLY A 164 -6.30 35.62 5.50
C GLY A 164 -6.29 34.15 5.04
N ILE A 165 -6.18 33.23 6.00
CA ILE A 165 -6.03 31.79 5.72
C ILE A 165 -7.24 31.03 6.27
N LEU A 166 -7.82 30.16 5.44
CA LEU A 166 -8.80 29.16 5.84
C LEU A 166 -8.14 27.78 5.82
N VAL A 167 -8.21 27.05 6.93
CA VAL A 167 -7.74 25.65 7.03
C VAL A 167 -8.86 24.76 7.54
N VAL A 168 -9.15 23.70 6.79
CA VAL A 168 -10.24 22.76 7.04
C VAL A 168 -9.72 21.35 6.86
N ASP A 169 -10.08 20.43 7.75
CA ASP A 169 -9.91 19.00 7.52
C ASP A 169 -11.24 18.32 7.17
N LYS A 170 -11.14 17.18 6.48
CA LYS A 170 -12.20 16.21 6.20
C LYS A 170 -13.49 16.78 5.65
N PHE A 171 -13.66 16.70 4.34
CA PHE A 171 -14.95 16.87 3.69
C PHE A 171 -15.00 16.15 2.35
N THR A 172 -16.20 15.95 1.82
CA THR A 172 -16.41 15.25 0.56
C THR A 172 -17.22 16.10 -0.41
N PHE A 173 -16.85 16.05 -1.68
CA PHE A 173 -17.72 16.47 -2.77
C PHE A 173 -18.39 15.24 -3.35
N LYS A 174 -19.37 14.69 -2.63
CA LYS A 174 -20.12 13.49 -3.06
C LYS A 174 -20.55 13.60 -4.52
N GLY A 175 -20.27 12.62 -5.36
CA GLY A 175 -20.53 12.65 -6.82
C GLY A 175 -19.38 13.21 -7.67
N CYS A 176 -18.28 13.65 -7.04
CA CYS A 176 -17.05 14.08 -7.69
C CYS A 176 -15.87 13.13 -7.41
N GLU A 177 -16.14 11.86 -7.09
CA GLU A 177 -15.11 10.85 -6.86
C GLU A 177 -14.21 10.70 -8.10
N GLY A 178 -12.89 10.73 -7.91
CA GLY A 178 -11.90 10.69 -9.00
C GLY A 178 -11.77 12.00 -9.81
N ARG A 179 -12.46 13.08 -9.41
CA ARG A 179 -12.39 14.42 -10.05
C ARG A 179 -11.82 15.50 -9.14
N LEU A 180 -11.39 15.15 -7.91
CA LEU A 180 -10.92 16.12 -6.92
C LEU A 180 -9.66 16.87 -7.39
N GLN A 181 -8.70 16.16 -7.99
CA GLN A 181 -7.49 16.81 -8.52
C GLN A 181 -7.82 17.83 -9.62
N ASP A 182 -8.76 17.51 -10.53
CA ASP A 182 -9.16 18.45 -11.58
C ASP A 182 -9.77 19.73 -10.97
N ILE A 183 -10.61 19.57 -9.94
CA ILE A 183 -11.22 20.70 -9.21
C ILE A 183 -10.13 21.59 -8.59
N ILE A 184 -9.15 21.00 -7.91
CA ILE A 184 -8.06 21.76 -7.29
C ILE A 184 -7.17 22.44 -8.34
N ASN A 185 -6.81 21.73 -9.40
CA ASN A 185 -6.01 22.27 -10.51
C ASN A 185 -6.71 23.44 -11.19
N HIS A 186 -8.04 23.36 -11.37
CA HIS A 186 -8.82 24.46 -11.91
C HIS A 186 -8.72 25.71 -11.02
N LEU A 187 -8.94 25.56 -9.71
CA LEU A 187 -8.86 26.69 -8.76
C LEU A 187 -7.46 27.30 -8.70
N ARG A 188 -6.40 26.48 -8.73
CA ARG A 188 -5.02 26.98 -8.81
C ARG A 188 -4.76 27.73 -10.11
N HIS A 189 -5.30 27.25 -11.23
CA HIS A 189 -5.18 27.94 -12.52
C HIS A 189 -5.93 29.28 -12.55
N GLU A 190 -7.03 29.39 -11.81
CA GLU A 190 -7.72 30.66 -11.59
C GLU A 190 -6.93 31.64 -10.71
N GLY A 191 -5.83 31.21 -10.08
CA GLY A 191 -4.93 32.04 -9.29
C GLY A 191 -5.13 31.94 -7.78
N HIS A 192 -5.80 30.89 -7.29
CA HIS A 192 -5.91 30.63 -5.86
C HIS A 192 -4.67 29.89 -5.33
N HIS A 193 -4.09 30.37 -4.22
CA HIS A 193 -3.05 29.64 -3.50
C HIS A 193 -3.73 28.57 -2.63
N ILE A 194 -3.55 27.29 -2.99
CA ILE A 194 -4.24 26.16 -2.36
C ILE A 194 -3.25 25.05 -2.04
N ALA A 195 -3.22 24.63 -0.77
CA ALA A 195 -2.58 23.41 -0.33
C ALA A 195 -3.64 22.36 0.07
N VAL A 196 -3.46 21.11 -0.33
CA VAL A 196 -4.41 20.02 -0.09
C VAL A 196 -3.74 18.68 0.23
N LYS A 197 -4.52 17.80 0.87
CA LYS A 197 -4.29 16.36 0.87
C LYS A 197 -5.57 15.69 0.41
N LEU A 198 -5.50 15.00 -0.72
CA LEU A 198 -6.65 14.33 -1.32
C LEU A 198 -6.61 12.84 -1.02
N ASN A 199 -7.77 12.25 -0.85
CA ASN A 199 -7.95 10.81 -0.73
C ASN A 199 -8.83 10.33 -1.88
N ASP A 200 -8.20 10.05 -3.02
CA ASP A 200 -8.90 9.60 -4.23
C ASP A 200 -9.60 8.24 -4.06
N VAL A 201 -9.20 7.43 -3.06
CA VAL A 201 -9.84 6.15 -2.77
C VAL A 201 -11.23 6.36 -2.17
N THR A 202 -11.37 7.33 -1.26
CA THR A 202 -12.63 7.62 -0.58
C THR A 202 -13.41 8.78 -1.20
N GLY A 203 -12.79 9.56 -2.08
CA GLY A 203 -13.35 10.82 -2.57
C GLY A 203 -13.40 11.92 -1.50
N GLU A 204 -12.55 11.82 -0.48
CA GLU A 204 -12.42 12.78 0.61
C GLU A 204 -11.28 13.77 0.33
N ILE A 205 -11.48 15.02 0.71
CA ILE A 205 -10.40 16.00 0.88
C ILE A 205 -10.03 15.94 2.37
N ASP A 206 -8.93 15.26 2.67
CA ASP A 206 -8.46 15.05 4.04
C ASP A 206 -8.04 16.39 4.65
N GLN A 207 -7.36 17.25 3.88
CA GLN A 207 -6.89 18.57 4.30
C GLN A 207 -7.06 19.59 3.17
N PHE A 208 -7.47 20.80 3.51
CA PHE A 208 -7.63 21.92 2.61
C PHE A 208 -7.19 23.22 3.29
N CYS A 209 -6.22 23.91 2.68
CA CYS A 209 -5.76 25.23 3.09
C CYS A 209 -5.82 26.17 1.89
N ILE A 210 -6.43 27.34 2.07
CA ILE A 210 -6.52 28.36 1.03
C ILE A 210 -6.30 29.75 1.62
N GLN A 211 -5.65 30.62 0.84
CA GLN A 211 -5.52 32.03 1.17
C GLN A 211 -6.52 32.90 0.41
N ARG A 212 -7.08 33.90 1.10
CA ARG A 212 -7.92 34.91 0.49
C ARG A 212 -7.13 35.79 -0.47
N THR A 213 -7.46 35.68 -1.74
CA THR A 213 -6.98 36.55 -2.82
C THR A 213 -8.11 37.51 -3.23
N PRO A 214 -7.84 38.51 -4.09
CA PRO A 214 -8.90 39.36 -4.64
C PRO A 214 -9.94 38.61 -5.50
N LEU A 215 -9.66 37.35 -5.86
CA LEU A 215 -10.52 36.55 -6.73
C LEU A 215 -11.64 35.88 -5.93
N PRO A 216 -12.86 35.80 -6.49
CA PRO A 216 -13.93 35.05 -5.85
C PRO A 216 -13.62 33.55 -5.92
N LEU A 217 -13.79 32.84 -4.80
CA LEU A 217 -13.72 31.37 -4.82
C LEU A 217 -15.00 30.81 -5.42
N GLN A 218 -14.87 30.07 -6.52
CA GLN A 218 -15.97 29.37 -7.15
C GLN A 218 -15.55 27.96 -7.54
N PHE A 219 -16.10 26.94 -6.87
CA PHE A 219 -15.84 25.57 -7.26
C PHE A 219 -16.47 25.26 -8.64
N PRO A 220 -15.78 24.52 -9.52
CA PRO A 220 -16.28 24.13 -10.84
C PRO A 220 -17.23 22.92 -10.75
N ILE A 221 -18.15 22.96 -9.78
CA ILE A 221 -19.13 21.93 -9.50
C ILE A 221 -20.50 22.58 -9.27
N GLN A 222 -21.57 21.82 -9.49
CA GLN A 222 -22.92 22.24 -9.19
C GLN A 222 -23.59 21.20 -8.28
N TYR A 223 -24.26 21.64 -7.22
CA TYR A 223 -25.07 20.73 -6.41
C TYR A 223 -26.32 20.29 -7.18
N ASP A 224 -26.49 18.97 -7.29
CA ASP A 224 -27.70 18.31 -7.77
C ASP A 224 -28.55 17.93 -6.55
N ALA A 225 -29.59 18.74 -6.32
CA ALA A 225 -30.44 18.61 -5.16
C ALA A 225 -31.39 17.39 -5.22
N ASP A 226 -31.62 16.82 -6.40
CA ASP A 226 -32.39 15.58 -6.56
C ASP A 226 -31.55 14.37 -6.18
N ARG A 227 -30.23 14.40 -6.47
CA ARG A 227 -29.29 13.31 -6.18
C ARG A 227 -28.57 13.42 -4.85
N LEU A 228 -28.65 14.59 -4.20
CA LEU A 228 -27.90 14.90 -2.98
C LEU A 228 -26.40 14.70 -3.20
N SER A 229 -25.89 15.25 -4.30
CA SER A 229 -24.52 15.11 -4.76
C SER A 229 -24.13 16.28 -5.66
N TYR A 230 -22.83 16.53 -5.80
CA TYR A 230 -22.27 17.44 -6.77
C TYR A 230 -22.12 16.79 -8.15
N VAL A 231 -22.21 17.62 -9.19
CA VAL A 231 -21.91 17.27 -10.57
C VAL A 231 -20.83 18.24 -11.06
N PRO A 232 -19.68 17.75 -11.55
CA PRO A 232 -18.67 18.61 -12.18
C PRO A 232 -19.25 19.41 -13.35
N LEU A 233 -18.88 20.69 -13.45
CA LEU A 233 -19.29 21.52 -14.59
C LEU A 233 -18.66 20.98 -15.88
N LYS A 234 -19.36 21.13 -17.01
CA LYS A 234 -18.85 20.72 -18.34
C LYS A 234 -17.55 21.42 -18.75
N SER A 235 -17.27 22.58 -18.15
CA SER A 235 -16.03 23.34 -18.35
C SER A 235 -14.82 22.71 -17.64
N LEU A 236 -15.04 21.82 -16.67
CA LEU A 236 -13.98 21.11 -15.98
C LEU A 236 -13.43 20.03 -16.90
N LYS A 237 -12.34 20.37 -17.61
CA LYS A 237 -11.62 19.44 -18.46
C LYS A 237 -10.95 18.39 -17.57
N ASP A 238 -11.11 17.13 -17.95
CA ASP A 238 -10.28 16.05 -17.39
C ASP A 238 -8.82 16.37 -17.71
N ASP A 239 -7.91 16.06 -16.80
CA ASP A 239 -6.48 16.09 -17.11
C ASP A 239 -6.19 15.20 -18.34
N PRO A 240 -5.81 15.78 -19.49
CA PRO A 240 -5.64 15.02 -20.72
C PRO A 240 -4.34 14.21 -20.72
N ARG A 241 -3.46 14.42 -19.72
CA ARG A 241 -2.17 13.76 -19.63
C ARG A 241 -2.35 12.25 -19.44
N SER A 242 -1.67 11.50 -20.28
CA SER A 242 -1.45 10.07 -20.13
C SER A 242 -0.66 9.74 -18.86
N ASP A 243 -0.72 8.49 -18.41
CA ASP A 243 0.09 8.01 -17.28
C ASP A 243 1.59 8.27 -17.48
N LEU A 244 2.08 8.22 -18.73
CA LEU A 244 3.48 8.52 -19.03
C LEU A 244 3.81 10.00 -18.81
N GLU A 245 2.96 10.90 -19.29
CA GLU A 245 3.13 12.35 -19.08
C GLU A 245 3.06 12.70 -17.59
N LYS A 246 2.26 11.97 -16.81
CA LYS A 246 2.23 12.09 -15.33
C LYS A 246 3.52 11.56 -14.68
N ILE A 247 4.06 10.45 -15.16
CA ILE A 247 5.35 9.92 -14.71
C ILE A 247 6.50 10.88 -15.07
N GLU A 248 6.47 11.49 -16.24
CA GLU A 248 7.46 12.49 -16.69
C GLU A 248 7.38 13.78 -15.85
N SER A 249 6.15 14.26 -15.58
CA SER A 249 5.92 15.34 -14.60
C SER A 249 6.49 14.98 -13.22
N GLY A 250 6.18 13.77 -12.74
CA GLY A 250 6.71 13.24 -11.49
C GLY A 250 8.23 13.12 -11.48
N LEU A 251 8.87 12.78 -12.60
CA LEU A 251 10.33 12.71 -12.74
C LEU A 251 10.97 14.09 -12.51
N ASN A 252 10.41 15.15 -13.11
CA ASN A 252 10.89 16.51 -12.91
C ASN A 252 10.75 16.95 -11.45
N ILE A 253 9.59 16.68 -10.83
CA ILE A 253 9.34 16.96 -9.42
C ILE A 253 10.35 16.20 -8.52
N LEU A 254 10.54 14.91 -8.76
CA LEU A 254 11.49 14.09 -8.02
C LEU A 254 12.93 14.59 -8.21
N SER A 255 13.26 15.13 -9.38
CA SER A 255 14.57 15.75 -9.65
C SER A 255 14.83 16.92 -8.71
N GLU A 256 13.85 17.81 -8.53
CA GLU A 256 13.94 18.96 -7.61
C GLU A 256 14.06 18.49 -6.15
N ILE A 257 13.26 17.50 -5.74
CA ILE A 257 13.33 16.90 -4.41
C ILE A 257 14.72 16.34 -4.12
N LEU A 258 15.35 15.68 -5.09
CA LEU A 258 16.71 15.18 -4.91
C LEU A 258 17.74 16.31 -4.79
N ASP A 259 17.56 17.44 -5.46
CA ASP A 259 18.46 18.59 -5.30
C ASP A 259 18.31 19.24 -3.92
N ASP A 260 17.06 19.43 -3.45
CA ASP A 260 16.75 19.99 -2.14
C ASP A 260 17.34 19.18 -0.97
N ASN A 261 17.67 17.90 -1.19
CA ASN A 261 18.17 16.97 -0.18
C ASN A 261 19.64 16.57 -0.39
N ASP A 262 20.41 17.30 -1.21
CA ASP A 262 21.81 16.99 -1.53
C ASP A 262 22.03 15.60 -2.17
N LEU A 263 21.03 15.09 -2.89
CA LEU A 263 21.03 13.79 -3.55
C LEU A 263 21.20 13.87 -5.07
N ALA A 264 21.65 15.02 -5.60
CA ALA A 264 21.98 15.20 -7.02
C ALA A 264 22.84 14.07 -7.64
N PRO A 265 23.82 13.44 -6.93
CA PRO A 265 24.58 12.31 -7.48
C PRO A 265 23.73 11.09 -7.88
N VAL A 266 22.53 10.92 -7.30
CA VAL A 266 21.58 9.86 -7.69
C VAL A 266 21.10 10.02 -9.12
N LYS A 267 21.11 11.24 -9.66
CA LYS A 267 20.67 11.53 -11.03
C LYS A 267 21.54 10.86 -12.10
N ALA A 268 22.75 10.43 -11.75
CA ALA A 268 23.67 9.74 -12.64
C ALA A 268 23.26 8.28 -12.92
N PHE A 269 22.43 7.65 -12.08
CA PHE A 269 21.99 6.27 -12.32
C PHE A 269 20.95 6.21 -13.45
N ASN A 270 21.06 5.21 -14.32
CA ASN A 270 20.17 5.01 -15.47
C ASN A 270 19.25 3.80 -15.31
N SER A 271 19.43 2.99 -14.27
CA SER A 271 18.53 1.90 -13.94
C SER A 271 18.43 1.69 -12.43
N LEU A 272 17.28 1.19 -12.01
CA LEU A 272 17.04 0.88 -10.60
C LEU A 272 18.07 -0.12 -10.05
N GLU A 273 18.51 -1.06 -10.89
CA GLU A 273 19.52 -2.04 -10.53
C GLU A 273 20.89 -1.40 -10.22
N GLN A 274 21.32 -0.41 -11.00
CA GLN A 274 22.57 0.33 -10.74
C GLN A 274 22.50 1.10 -9.42
N LEU A 275 21.35 1.75 -9.15
CA LEU A 275 21.12 2.46 -7.90
C LEU A 275 21.22 1.51 -6.71
N LEU A 276 20.48 0.40 -6.73
CA LEU A 276 20.39 -0.53 -5.60
C LEU A 276 21.72 -1.25 -5.30
N LYS A 277 22.60 -1.40 -6.30
CA LYS A 277 23.96 -1.96 -6.14
C LYS A 277 25.00 -0.93 -5.72
N SER A 278 24.65 0.36 -5.69
CA SER A 278 25.60 1.43 -5.42
C SER A 278 25.84 1.61 -3.92
N SER A 279 27.11 1.75 -3.54
CA SER A 279 27.52 2.13 -2.18
C SER A 279 27.05 3.54 -1.79
N LEU A 280 26.73 4.40 -2.78
CA LEU A 280 26.13 5.70 -2.54
C LEU A 280 24.73 5.53 -1.93
N TYR A 281 23.89 4.69 -2.54
CA TYR A 281 22.52 4.45 -2.10
C TYR A 281 22.46 3.89 -0.67
N GLU A 282 23.43 3.06 -0.30
CA GLU A 282 23.48 2.48 1.04
C GLU A 282 23.68 3.50 2.16
N LYS A 283 24.30 4.64 1.84
CA LYS A 283 24.59 5.72 2.78
C LYS A 283 23.46 6.74 2.88
N ILE A 284 22.48 6.69 1.98
CA ILE A 284 21.32 7.59 1.98
C ILE A 284 20.41 7.19 3.16
N PRO A 285 19.88 8.16 3.92
CA PRO A 285 18.90 7.88 4.96
C PRO A 285 17.69 7.10 4.42
N PRO A 286 17.16 6.09 5.14
CA PRO A 286 16.04 5.26 4.68
C PRO A 286 14.84 6.06 4.15
N GLU A 287 14.59 7.22 4.75
CA GLU A 287 13.54 8.15 4.39
C GLU A 287 13.69 8.77 2.99
N LEU A 288 14.93 8.97 2.53
CA LEU A 288 15.24 9.56 1.21
C LEU A 288 15.52 8.50 0.14
N GLN A 289 15.78 7.25 0.56
CA GLN A 289 15.97 6.11 -0.33
C GLN A 289 14.74 5.83 -1.21
N ALA A 290 13.53 6.13 -0.72
CA ALA A 290 12.29 6.00 -1.48
C ALA A 290 12.27 6.96 -2.69
N TYR A 291 12.56 8.25 -2.49
CA TYR A 291 12.62 9.23 -3.58
C TYR A 291 13.67 8.88 -4.65
N CYS A 292 14.79 8.29 -4.24
CA CYS A 292 15.81 7.80 -5.16
C CYS A 292 15.28 6.66 -6.05
N ILE A 293 14.57 5.69 -5.46
CA ILE A 293 13.94 4.58 -6.21
C ILE A 293 12.91 5.14 -7.20
N LEU A 294 12.03 6.04 -6.74
CA LEU A 294 10.99 6.64 -7.57
C LEU A 294 11.61 7.40 -8.75
N TYR A 295 12.61 8.25 -8.48
CA TYR A 295 13.30 9.02 -9.51
C TYR A 295 13.95 8.12 -10.57
N VAL A 296 14.77 7.15 -10.14
CA VAL A 296 15.48 6.28 -11.09
C VAL A 296 14.52 5.39 -11.86
N THR A 297 13.43 4.94 -11.24
CA THR A 297 12.38 4.16 -11.93
C THR A 297 11.65 5.01 -12.96
N ALA A 298 11.24 6.23 -12.62
CA ALA A 298 10.60 7.17 -13.55
C ALA A 298 11.53 7.47 -14.74
N LYS A 299 12.80 7.75 -14.46
CA LYS A 299 13.84 7.99 -15.47
C LYS A 299 14.03 6.79 -16.40
N GLU A 300 14.09 5.58 -15.84
CA GLU A 300 14.21 4.32 -16.60
C GLU A 300 13.02 4.11 -17.55
N ILE A 301 11.80 4.44 -17.11
CA ILE A 301 10.56 4.31 -17.90
C ILE A 301 10.51 5.35 -19.03
N CYS A 302 10.78 6.63 -18.71
CA CYS A 302 10.81 7.70 -19.70
C CYS A 302 11.85 7.41 -20.80
N ALA A 303 13.06 6.96 -20.44
CA ALA A 303 14.09 6.62 -21.41
C ALA A 303 13.68 5.44 -22.33
N GLN A 304 12.99 4.43 -21.79
CA GLN A 304 12.47 3.31 -22.59
C GLN A 304 11.36 3.77 -23.55
N ALA A 305 10.50 4.69 -23.12
CA ALA A 305 9.42 5.23 -23.94
C ALA A 305 9.96 5.99 -25.17
N GLU A 306 11.04 6.75 -25.03
CA GLU A 306 11.70 7.45 -26.15
C GLU A 306 12.25 6.50 -27.23
N HIS A 307 12.58 5.25 -26.86
CA HIS A 307 13.21 4.27 -27.76
C HIS A 307 12.18 3.40 -28.51
N SER A 308 10.95 3.29 -27.98
CA SER A 308 9.78 2.76 -28.69
C SER A 308 9.12 3.87 -29.51
N LYS A 309 8.96 3.68 -30.83
CA LYS A 309 8.47 4.68 -31.82
C LYS A 309 7.37 5.65 -31.30
N PRO A 310 7.31 6.89 -31.82
CA PRO A 310 6.38 7.92 -31.35
C PRO A 310 4.94 7.47 -31.60
N HIS A 311 4.24 7.08 -30.54
CA HIS A 311 2.80 6.88 -30.58
C HIS A 311 2.12 8.27 -30.66
N GLN A 312 1.13 8.39 -31.53
CA GLN A 312 0.32 9.61 -31.65
C GLN A 312 -0.36 9.91 -30.31
N PHE A 313 0.11 10.97 -29.67
CA PHE A 313 -0.45 11.57 -28.46
C PHE A 313 -1.94 11.88 -28.69
N GLY A 314 -2.84 11.21 -27.96
CA GLY A 314 -4.29 11.47 -28.02
C GLY A 314 -5.23 10.27 -27.95
N THR A 315 -4.75 9.03 -28.06
CA THR A 315 -5.60 7.83 -27.86
C THR A 315 -5.45 7.27 -26.45
N ARG A 316 -6.57 6.92 -25.79
CA ARG A 316 -6.62 6.13 -24.55
C ARG A 316 -5.62 4.98 -24.67
N SER A 317 -4.53 5.08 -23.93
CA SER A 317 -3.25 4.54 -24.36
C SER A 317 -3.23 3.00 -24.31
N GLY A 318 -3.07 2.40 -25.49
CA GLY A 318 -2.61 1.03 -25.65
C GLY A 318 -1.08 0.92 -25.52
N PHE A 319 -0.46 1.73 -24.64
CA PHE A 319 1.01 1.91 -24.46
C PHE A 319 1.77 0.64 -24.05
N PHE A 320 1.07 -0.47 -24.00
CA PHE A 320 1.31 -1.56 -23.08
C PHE A 320 1.35 -2.92 -23.76
N LYS A 321 1.27 -2.93 -25.10
CA LYS A 321 1.34 -4.14 -25.92
C LYS A 321 2.72 -4.45 -26.47
N ASP A 322 3.59 -3.46 -26.69
CA ASP A 322 4.75 -3.65 -27.59
C ASP A 322 6.14 -3.34 -26.98
N SER A 323 6.27 -3.16 -25.66
CA SER A 323 7.60 -2.99 -25.02
C SER A 323 8.13 -4.29 -24.39
N SER A 324 9.44 -4.51 -24.49
CA SER A 324 10.15 -5.68 -23.96
C SER A 324 10.22 -5.74 -22.42
N VAL A 325 9.69 -4.73 -21.73
CA VAL A 325 9.25 -4.86 -20.34
C VAL A 325 7.79 -5.24 -20.39
N GLN A 326 7.53 -6.56 -20.41
CA GLN A 326 6.17 -7.10 -20.53
C GLN A 326 5.28 -6.57 -19.41
N LEU A 327 4.57 -5.49 -19.69
CA LEU A 327 3.46 -5.09 -18.88
C LEU A 327 2.27 -6.04 -19.08
N GLU A 328 2.33 -7.00 -20.00
CA GLU A 328 1.54 -8.23 -19.89
C GLU A 328 1.85 -9.04 -18.62
N LYS A 329 3.10 -9.06 -18.12
CA LYS A 329 3.43 -9.65 -16.80
C LYS A 329 2.95 -8.78 -15.63
N ILE A 330 3.00 -7.45 -15.79
CA ILE A 330 2.48 -6.50 -14.80
C ILE A 330 0.94 -6.49 -14.79
N ILE A 331 0.29 -6.65 -15.95
CA ILE A 331 -1.16 -6.79 -16.11
C ILE A 331 -1.60 -8.20 -15.69
N ALA A 332 -0.79 -9.25 -15.90
CA ALA A 332 -1.03 -10.57 -15.33
C ALA A 332 -0.94 -10.54 -13.81
N LEU A 333 0.05 -9.84 -13.23
CA LEU A 333 0.12 -9.53 -11.80
C LEU A 333 -1.09 -8.70 -11.34
N LYS A 334 -1.48 -7.66 -12.08
CA LYS A 334 -2.66 -6.82 -11.80
C LYS A 334 -3.98 -7.60 -11.91
N LYS A 335 -4.07 -8.58 -12.82
CA LYS A 335 -5.22 -9.50 -12.97
C LYS A 335 -5.26 -10.54 -11.85
N LEU A 336 -4.11 -11.10 -11.46
CA LEU A 336 -3.97 -11.96 -10.27
C LEU A 336 -4.38 -11.19 -8.99
N CYS A 337 -3.96 -9.93 -8.85
CA CYS A 337 -4.31 -9.09 -7.71
C CYS A 337 -5.76 -8.56 -7.71
N LYS A 338 -6.46 -8.59 -8.86
CA LYS A 338 -7.87 -8.15 -8.93
C LYS A 338 -8.85 -9.19 -8.36
N TYR A 339 -8.40 -10.44 -8.20
CA TYR A 339 -9.21 -11.56 -7.74
C TYR A 339 -8.83 -12.09 -6.35
N ALA A 340 -7.79 -11.55 -5.71
CA ALA A 340 -7.33 -11.98 -4.38
C ALA A 340 -7.26 -10.80 -3.42
N GLY A 341 -7.93 -10.88 -2.28
CA GLY A 341 -8.12 -9.78 -1.30
C GLY A 341 -6.84 -9.29 -0.61
N TRP A 342 -6.73 -9.56 0.70
CA TRP A 342 -5.69 -9.04 1.60
C TRP A 342 -4.22 -9.29 1.15
N GLU A 343 -3.95 -10.35 0.39
CA GLU A 343 -2.63 -10.69 -0.15
C GLU A 343 -2.14 -9.66 -1.17
N SER A 344 -3.03 -9.09 -1.98
CA SER A 344 -2.69 -8.02 -2.92
C SER A 344 -2.23 -6.76 -2.20
N LYS A 345 -2.79 -6.49 -1.02
CA LYS A 345 -2.40 -5.36 -0.18
C LYS A 345 -0.99 -5.57 0.40
N LEU A 346 -0.62 -6.77 0.84
CA LEU A 346 0.74 -7.08 1.32
C LEU A 346 1.83 -6.89 0.25
N ILE A 347 1.56 -7.32 -1.00
CA ILE A 347 2.45 -7.09 -2.15
C ILE A 347 2.67 -5.59 -2.38
N LEU A 348 1.58 -4.82 -2.31
CA LEU A 348 1.56 -3.38 -2.54
C LEU A 348 2.17 -2.60 -1.36
N ASP A 349 2.11 -3.15 -0.15
CA ASP A 349 2.67 -2.59 1.10
C ASP A 349 4.14 -3.01 1.34
N GLY A 350 4.74 -3.76 0.41
CA GLY A 350 6.13 -4.20 0.47
C GLY A 350 6.42 -5.31 1.47
N ASP A 351 5.37 -6.01 1.90
CA ASP A 351 5.46 -7.21 2.70
C ASP A 351 5.47 -8.44 1.79
N LEU A 352 6.66 -8.96 1.51
CA LEU A 352 6.83 -10.24 0.80
C LEU A 352 6.56 -11.45 1.72
N MET A 353 6.25 -11.25 3.00
CA MET A 353 5.83 -12.35 3.88
C MET A 353 4.37 -12.68 3.59
N GLY A 354 4.15 -13.71 2.77
CA GLY A 354 2.83 -14.36 2.68
C GLY A 354 2.05 -14.14 1.39
N ILE A 355 2.71 -13.88 0.25
CA ILE A 355 2.06 -13.98 -1.06
C ILE A 355 1.86 -15.46 -1.38
N GLY A 356 0.71 -15.99 -1.02
CA GLY A 356 0.25 -17.30 -1.46
C GLY A 356 -0.88 -17.15 -2.47
N SER A 357 -0.55 -17.05 -3.76
CA SER A 357 -1.52 -17.49 -4.77
C SER A 357 -1.57 -19.00 -4.69
N GLY A 358 -2.76 -19.57 -4.41
CA GLY A 358 -3.07 -21.00 -4.48
C GLY A 358 -1.88 -21.98 -4.37
N SER A 359 -1.73 -22.63 -3.22
CA SER A 359 -0.80 -23.77 -3.04
C SER A 359 0.71 -23.50 -3.04
N VAL A 360 1.19 -22.28 -3.29
CA VAL A 360 2.63 -22.00 -3.36
C VAL A 360 3.02 -20.94 -2.33
N LEU A 361 3.89 -21.32 -1.39
CA LEU A 361 4.62 -20.39 -0.53
C LEU A 361 5.86 -19.91 -1.31
N MET A 362 5.84 -18.69 -1.83
CA MET A 362 7.09 -18.07 -2.28
C MET A 362 7.92 -17.70 -1.04
N GLY A 363 8.92 -18.52 -0.73
CA GLY A 363 9.94 -18.16 0.25
C GLY A 363 10.68 -16.88 -0.17
N LYS A 364 11.01 -16.04 0.82
CA LYS A 364 11.72 -14.74 0.72
C LYS A 364 12.97 -14.72 -0.18
N GLU A 365 13.55 -15.89 -0.47
CA GLU A 365 14.76 -16.08 -1.28
C GLU A 365 14.53 -16.68 -2.67
N MET A 366 13.33 -17.13 -3.00
CA MET A 366 12.99 -17.81 -4.27
C MET A 366 12.55 -16.85 -5.39
N ILE A 367 12.28 -15.60 -5.06
CA ILE A 367 12.00 -14.55 -6.04
C ILE A 367 13.34 -14.08 -6.62
N SER A 368 13.55 -14.34 -7.92
CA SER A 368 14.76 -13.89 -8.63
C SER A 368 15.03 -12.40 -8.40
N SER A 369 16.28 -11.98 -8.38
CA SER A 369 16.64 -10.55 -8.25
C SER A 369 15.90 -9.68 -9.28
N ASN A 370 15.70 -10.19 -10.50
CA ASN A 370 14.95 -9.51 -11.54
C ASN A 370 13.46 -9.35 -11.18
N THR A 371 12.83 -10.37 -10.62
CA THR A 371 11.43 -10.30 -10.17
C THR A 371 11.28 -9.34 -8.99
N LYS A 372 12.23 -9.32 -8.04
CA LYS A 372 12.25 -8.35 -6.93
C LYS A 372 12.35 -6.91 -7.44
N ILE A 373 13.30 -6.65 -8.36
CA ILE A 373 13.48 -5.32 -8.97
C ILE A 373 12.22 -4.91 -9.75
N ASN A 374 11.57 -5.84 -10.48
CA ASN A 374 10.33 -5.53 -11.20
C ASN A 374 9.13 -5.26 -10.28
N LEU A 375 9.04 -5.91 -9.12
CA LEU A 375 8.04 -5.57 -8.11
C LEU A 375 8.30 -4.18 -7.52
N ILE A 376 9.56 -3.83 -7.25
CA ILE A 376 9.93 -2.48 -6.82
C ILE A 376 9.56 -1.45 -7.90
N ARG A 377 9.83 -1.74 -9.18
CA ARG A 377 9.40 -0.88 -10.30
C ARG A 377 7.89 -0.70 -10.33
N LEU A 378 7.13 -1.79 -10.20
CA LEU A 378 5.66 -1.74 -10.18
C LEU A 378 5.12 -0.88 -9.03
N VAL A 379 5.63 -1.12 -7.82
CA VAL A 379 5.27 -0.36 -6.63
C VAL A 379 5.68 1.10 -6.80
N ALA A 380 6.86 1.38 -7.34
CA ALA A 380 7.32 2.73 -7.64
C ALA A 380 6.43 3.42 -8.68
N CYS A 381 6.03 2.76 -9.79
CA CYS A 381 5.11 3.33 -10.77
C CYS A 381 3.75 3.65 -10.15
N GLN A 382 3.19 2.70 -9.39
CA GLN A 382 1.91 2.94 -8.72
C GLN A 382 2.03 4.07 -7.70
N ASN A 383 3.14 4.14 -6.98
CA ASN A 383 3.41 5.25 -6.09
C ASN A 383 3.59 6.53 -6.88
N ILE A 384 4.30 6.62 -8.00
CA ILE A 384 4.37 7.87 -8.79
C ILE A 384 2.99 8.29 -9.30
N LEU A 385 2.15 7.34 -9.72
CA LEU A 385 0.80 7.61 -10.23
C LEU A 385 -0.24 7.89 -9.13
N LYS A 386 -0.01 7.44 -7.90
CA LYS A 386 -0.88 7.67 -6.72
C LYS A 386 -0.35 8.75 -5.79
N MET A 387 0.96 8.93 -5.75
CA MET A 387 1.62 9.98 -5.02
C MET A 387 1.22 11.24 -5.72
N ASP A 388 0.58 12.05 -4.93
CA ASP A 388 0.22 13.38 -5.29
C ASP A 388 1.47 14.27 -5.21
N LEU A 389 2.52 13.89 -5.96
CA LEU A 389 3.79 14.63 -6.07
C LEU A 389 3.52 16.05 -6.57
N GLU A 390 2.49 16.19 -7.41
CA GLU A 390 1.97 17.47 -7.85
C GLU A 390 1.44 18.28 -6.67
N ASN A 391 0.56 17.73 -5.82
CA ASN A 391 0.15 18.45 -4.62
C ASN A 391 1.29 18.61 -3.61
N PHE A 392 2.29 17.74 -3.54
CA PHE A 392 3.47 17.98 -2.69
C PHE A 392 4.21 19.27 -3.09
N VAL A 393 4.50 19.46 -4.38
CA VAL A 393 5.18 20.67 -4.87
C VAL A 393 4.27 21.88 -4.82
N GLU A 394 3.02 21.73 -5.25
CA GLU A 394 2.05 22.83 -5.22
C GLU A 394 1.69 23.24 -3.79
N ASN A 395 1.71 22.33 -2.81
CA ASN A 395 1.56 22.67 -1.39
C ASN A 395 2.74 23.50 -0.89
N LYS A 396 3.98 23.07 -1.14
CA LYS A 396 5.18 23.85 -0.80
C LYS A 396 5.14 25.25 -1.41
N LYS A 397 4.77 25.35 -2.68
CA LYS A 397 4.61 26.62 -3.40
C LYS A 397 3.50 27.46 -2.78
N ALA A 398 2.32 26.89 -2.56
CA ALA A 398 1.21 27.57 -1.93
C ALA A 398 1.59 28.07 -0.53
N PHE A 399 2.22 27.26 0.32
CA PHE A 399 2.67 27.69 1.65
C PHE A 399 3.68 28.84 1.57
N LYS A 400 4.62 28.80 0.63
CA LYS A 400 5.56 29.90 0.39
C LYS A 400 4.83 31.18 -0.04
N GLU A 401 3.86 31.09 -0.95
CA GLU A 401 3.05 32.22 -1.41
C GLU A 401 2.17 32.79 -0.29
N MET A 402 1.69 31.94 0.60
CA MET A 402 0.93 32.31 1.79
C MET A 402 1.79 32.91 2.91
N GLY A 403 3.12 32.79 2.82
CA GLY A 403 4.04 33.16 3.91
C GLY A 403 3.96 32.22 5.12
N LEU A 404 3.58 30.96 4.91
CA LEU A 404 3.48 29.92 5.94
C LEU A 404 4.74 29.04 5.94
N GLN A 405 5.14 28.60 7.14
CA GLN A 405 6.23 27.65 7.33
C GLN A 405 5.70 26.42 8.09
N PRO A 406 5.15 25.42 7.39
CA PRO A 406 4.71 24.19 8.02
C PRO A 406 5.89 23.45 8.64
N GLU A 407 5.61 22.69 9.70
CA GLU A 407 6.56 21.75 10.27
C GLU A 407 6.61 20.49 9.41
N ILE A 408 7.69 19.70 9.51
CA ILE A 408 7.73 18.39 8.86
C ILE A 408 7.52 17.30 9.92
N ALA A 409 6.44 16.53 9.80
CA ALA A 409 6.14 15.40 10.67
C ALA A 409 7.18 14.28 10.50
N ALA A 410 7.73 13.82 11.62
CA ALA A 410 8.68 12.70 11.65
C ALA A 410 8.05 11.36 11.18
N SER A 411 6.72 11.22 11.24
CA SER A 411 6.00 9.98 10.93
C SER A 411 5.89 9.69 9.43
N TYR A 412 5.90 10.70 8.57
CA TYR A 412 5.85 10.52 7.11
C TYR A 412 7.11 9.83 6.56
N TYR A 413 8.21 9.94 7.31
CA TYR A 413 9.48 9.31 7.00
C TYR A 413 9.53 7.80 7.37
N TYR A 414 8.46 7.26 7.96
CA TYR A 414 8.42 5.91 8.53
C TYR A 414 7.43 4.94 7.87
N GLU A 415 7.05 5.15 6.60
CA GLU A 415 6.50 4.02 5.84
C GLU A 415 7.61 3.10 5.34
N THR A 416 7.84 2.10 6.20
CA THR A 416 8.28 0.71 6.01
C THR A 416 8.33 0.10 4.61
N LEU A 417 7.68 0.67 3.59
CA LEU A 417 7.46 0.08 2.27
C LEU A 417 8.76 -0.39 1.63
N PHE A 418 9.82 0.43 1.63
CA PHE A 418 11.12 0.05 1.05
C PHE A 418 12.16 -0.40 2.07
N LYS A 419 12.03 -0.03 3.35
CA LYS A 419 12.99 -0.48 4.38
C LYS A 419 12.97 -2.00 4.50
N SER A 420 11.80 -2.63 4.39
CA SER A 420 11.61 -4.08 4.24
C SER A 420 12.40 -4.61 3.02
N PHE A 421 12.13 -4.08 1.81
CA PHE A 421 12.82 -4.51 0.58
C PHE A 421 14.33 -4.29 0.59
N ILE A 422 14.83 -3.18 1.13
CA ILE A 422 16.25 -2.84 1.17
C ILE A 422 16.99 -3.73 2.17
N THR A 423 16.39 -3.95 3.35
CA THR A 423 16.91 -4.93 4.32
C THR A 423 16.94 -6.33 3.69
N GLN A 424 16.02 -6.65 2.79
CA GLN A 424 15.95 -7.92 2.07
C GLN A 424 16.90 -8.03 0.87
N LEU A 425 17.18 -6.93 0.17
CA LEU A 425 18.16 -6.86 -0.92
C LEU A 425 19.60 -6.90 -0.39
N LYS A 426 19.83 -6.29 0.78
CA LYS A 426 21.11 -6.26 1.49
C LYS A 426 21.32 -7.42 2.44
N ALA A 427 20.29 -8.22 2.72
CA ALA A 427 20.47 -9.43 3.48
C ALA A 427 21.53 -10.28 2.76
N PRO A 428 22.63 -10.67 3.44
CA PRO A 428 23.51 -11.67 2.87
C PRO A 428 22.64 -12.84 2.45
N LYS A 429 22.88 -13.44 1.27
CA LYS A 429 22.23 -14.69 0.86
C LYS A 429 22.35 -15.66 2.04
N LEU A 430 21.32 -15.75 2.86
CA LEU A 430 21.27 -16.67 3.97
C LEU A 430 20.90 -17.94 3.27
N ALA A 431 21.89 -18.71 2.82
CA ALA A 431 21.70 -19.90 2.01
C ALA A 431 20.65 -20.85 2.62
N GLN A 432 19.37 -20.57 2.37
CA GLN A 432 18.32 -21.56 2.32
C GLN A 432 18.47 -22.15 0.94
N THR A 433 19.50 -22.99 0.85
CA THR A 433 19.73 -23.91 -0.24
C THR A 433 18.37 -24.53 -0.55
N PRO A 434 17.81 -24.39 -1.76
CA PRO A 434 16.62 -25.14 -2.12
C PRO A 434 16.93 -26.61 -1.81
N VAL A 435 16.15 -27.17 -0.88
CA VAL A 435 16.49 -28.45 -0.28
C VAL A 435 16.04 -29.54 -1.23
N VAL A 436 17.02 -30.03 -1.99
CA VAL A 436 16.90 -31.27 -2.74
C VAL A 436 16.64 -32.38 -1.73
N VAL A 437 15.41 -32.89 -1.73
CA VAL A 437 14.99 -33.93 -0.79
C VAL A 437 15.80 -35.18 -1.07
N ARG A 438 16.54 -35.65 -0.06
CA ARG A 438 17.33 -36.87 -0.17
C ARG A 438 16.59 -38.02 0.50
N GLU A 439 16.62 -39.18 -0.14
CA GLU A 439 16.00 -40.38 0.41
C GLU A 439 16.86 -40.96 1.54
N LYS A 440 16.58 -40.54 2.78
CA LYS A 440 17.17 -41.10 4.01
C LYS A 440 16.33 -42.25 4.54
N PHE A 441 15.02 -42.06 4.54
CA PHE A 441 14.01 -43.00 5.03
C PHE A 441 13.22 -43.57 3.86
N HIS A 442 12.96 -44.86 3.89
CA HIS A 442 12.23 -45.61 2.85
C HIS A 442 11.22 -46.58 3.48
N ALA A 443 10.38 -47.20 2.66
CA ALA A 443 9.34 -48.13 3.13
C ALA A 443 9.88 -49.33 3.92
N ASP A 444 11.16 -49.65 3.78
CA ASP A 444 11.84 -50.69 4.57
C ASP A 444 12.64 -50.16 5.78
N SER A 445 12.53 -48.88 6.15
CA SER A 445 13.22 -48.34 7.33
C SER A 445 12.63 -48.93 8.61
N ASP A 446 13.48 -49.23 9.59
CA ASP A 446 13.03 -49.83 10.85
C ASP A 446 12.33 -48.77 11.72
N ALA A 447 11.25 -49.17 12.41
CA ALA A 447 10.45 -48.24 13.22
C ALA A 447 11.27 -47.54 14.34
N SER A 448 12.32 -48.19 14.84
CA SER A 448 13.24 -47.61 15.83
C SER A 448 14.12 -46.50 15.25
N GLU A 449 14.47 -46.57 13.96
CA GLU A 449 15.23 -45.54 13.24
C GLU A 449 14.34 -44.32 12.98
N LEU A 450 13.11 -44.55 12.50
CA LEU A 450 12.14 -43.49 12.21
C LEU A 450 11.74 -42.72 13.48
N SER A 451 11.59 -43.42 14.61
CA SER A 451 11.14 -42.84 15.87
C SER A 451 12.03 -41.70 16.38
N GLN A 452 13.33 -41.72 16.06
CA GLN A 452 14.28 -40.67 16.47
C GLN A 452 13.99 -39.32 15.81
N TYR A 453 13.34 -39.31 14.64
CA TYR A 453 13.07 -38.11 13.84
C TYR A 453 11.61 -37.66 13.89
N LEU A 454 10.73 -38.39 14.57
CA LEU A 454 9.29 -38.04 14.65
C LEU A 454 9.05 -36.72 15.40
N VAL A 455 9.83 -36.43 16.45
CA VAL A 455 9.71 -35.17 17.21
C VAL A 455 10.15 -33.99 16.35
N GLU A 456 11.25 -34.14 15.64
CA GLU A 456 11.77 -33.14 14.70
C GLU A 456 10.77 -32.86 13.57
N THR A 457 10.20 -33.93 12.99
CA THR A 457 9.15 -33.87 11.98
C THR A 457 7.90 -33.18 12.52
N SER A 458 7.44 -33.51 13.73
CA SER A 458 6.28 -32.85 14.36
C SER A 458 6.52 -31.35 14.57
N ASN A 459 7.71 -30.98 15.04
CA ASN A 459 8.08 -29.57 15.22
C ASN A 459 8.10 -28.82 13.88
N PHE A 460 8.60 -29.46 12.81
CA PHE A 460 8.56 -28.91 11.47
C PHE A 460 7.12 -28.74 10.98
N MET A 461 6.26 -29.74 11.20
CA MET A 461 4.85 -29.70 10.84
C MET A 461 4.10 -28.57 11.53
N ASN A 462 4.36 -28.32 12.82
CA ASN A 462 3.72 -27.22 13.54
C ASN A 462 4.17 -25.84 13.04
N ARG A 463 5.46 -25.66 12.71
CA ARG A 463 5.96 -24.41 12.13
C ARG A 463 5.42 -24.15 10.72
N ASN A 464 5.06 -25.21 9.99
CA ASN A 464 4.65 -25.16 8.58
C ASN A 464 3.25 -25.77 8.37
N GLN A 465 2.34 -25.60 9.32
CA GLN A 465 1.10 -26.37 9.41
C GLN A 465 0.25 -26.32 8.14
N ARG A 466 0.03 -25.13 7.57
CA ARG A 466 -0.77 -24.98 6.34
C ARG A 466 -0.20 -25.76 5.16
N LEU A 467 1.12 -25.71 4.97
CA LEU A 467 1.84 -26.43 3.91
C LEU A 467 1.73 -27.95 4.08
N VAL A 468 1.99 -28.41 5.31
CA VAL A 468 1.93 -29.84 5.64
C VAL A 468 0.52 -30.38 5.49
N CYS A 469 -0.50 -29.64 5.95
CA CYS A 469 -1.90 -30.01 5.78
C CYS A 469 -2.25 -30.20 4.31
N GLN A 470 -1.85 -29.26 3.46
CA GLN A 470 -2.10 -29.35 2.02
C GLN A 470 -1.38 -30.54 1.37
N TYR A 471 -0.10 -30.74 1.70
CA TYR A 471 0.70 -31.85 1.16
C TYR A 471 0.13 -33.22 1.57
N LEU A 472 -0.26 -33.37 2.84
CA LEU A 472 -0.82 -34.61 3.37
C LEU A 472 -2.30 -34.81 3.00
N GLY A 473 -2.96 -33.79 2.45
CA GLY A 473 -4.40 -33.82 2.13
C GLY A 473 -5.29 -33.84 3.37
N ILE A 474 -4.86 -33.19 4.46
CA ILE A 474 -5.60 -33.11 5.72
C ILE A 474 -6.01 -31.67 6.03
N ASN A 475 -7.05 -31.49 6.83
CA ASN A 475 -7.55 -30.17 7.22
C ASN A 475 -7.52 -30.01 8.75
N VAL A 476 -6.72 -29.04 9.21
CA VAL A 476 -6.53 -28.72 10.62
C VAL A 476 -6.59 -27.20 10.77
N ASP A 477 -7.35 -26.73 11.75
CA ASP A 477 -7.49 -25.30 12.05
C ASP A 477 -6.17 -24.77 12.67
N PRO A 478 -5.77 -23.51 12.42
CA PRO A 478 -4.57 -22.90 13.00
C PRO A 478 -4.47 -22.97 14.54
N SER A 479 -5.60 -23.14 15.22
CA SER A 479 -5.68 -23.31 16.68
C SER A 479 -5.19 -24.67 17.19
N TYR A 480 -5.00 -25.67 16.33
CA TYR A 480 -4.56 -27.01 16.70
C TYR A 480 -3.05 -27.18 16.50
N ALA A 481 -2.41 -28.02 17.31
CA ALA A 481 -1.01 -28.41 17.15
C ALA A 481 -0.90 -29.93 16.93
N PHE A 482 0.00 -30.39 16.07
CA PHE A 482 0.37 -31.79 15.93
C PHE A 482 1.19 -32.21 17.15
N THR A 483 0.63 -33.05 18.01
CA THR A 483 1.23 -33.40 19.31
C THR A 483 1.80 -34.81 19.34
N LYS A 484 1.31 -35.72 18.49
CA LYS A 484 1.76 -37.11 18.48
C LYS A 484 1.77 -37.71 17.09
N ILE A 485 2.80 -38.51 16.81
CA ILE A 485 2.95 -39.28 15.58
C ILE A 485 3.28 -40.72 15.96
N GLN A 486 2.55 -41.69 15.41
CA GLN A 486 2.75 -43.11 15.67
C GLN A 486 2.84 -43.87 14.35
N CYS A 487 3.87 -44.71 14.19
CA CYS A 487 3.93 -45.67 13.10
C CYS A 487 2.97 -46.84 13.38
N LEU A 488 2.16 -47.22 12.40
CA LEU A 488 1.18 -48.30 12.46
C LEU A 488 1.51 -49.35 11.38
N GLY A 489 1.61 -50.63 11.77
CA GLY A 489 1.88 -51.74 10.83
C GLY A 489 3.29 -52.30 10.96
N GLU A 490 3.70 -53.10 9.97
CA GLU A 490 5.00 -53.78 9.92
C GLU A 490 5.84 -53.27 8.74
N LYS A 491 7.14 -53.58 8.74
CA LYS A 491 8.10 -53.18 7.72
C LYS A 491 7.59 -53.52 6.30
N GLY A 492 7.67 -52.56 5.37
CA GLY A 492 7.16 -52.71 4.00
C GLY A 492 5.65 -52.52 3.83
N ASN A 493 4.88 -52.40 4.92
CA ASN A 493 3.42 -52.16 4.91
C ASN A 493 2.97 -51.39 6.16
N TYR A 494 3.47 -50.16 6.33
CA TYR A 494 3.10 -49.29 7.46
C TYR A 494 2.46 -47.96 7.02
N SER A 495 1.87 -47.27 7.99
CA SER A 495 1.24 -45.96 7.87
C SER A 495 1.53 -45.12 9.12
N PHE A 496 1.25 -43.82 9.08
CA PHE A 496 1.50 -42.93 10.22
C PHE A 496 0.20 -42.33 10.74
N LYS A 497 -0.07 -42.58 12.02
CA LYS A 497 -1.15 -41.95 12.76
C LYS A 497 -0.69 -40.65 13.40
N ILE A 498 -1.30 -39.54 13.00
CA ILE A 498 -0.99 -38.19 13.48
C ILE A 498 -2.16 -37.72 14.37
N LEU A 499 -1.84 -37.21 15.55
CA LEU A 499 -2.79 -36.58 16.48
C LEU A 499 -2.57 -35.08 16.47
N ALA A 500 -3.65 -34.31 16.31
CA ALA A 500 -3.68 -32.86 16.45
C ALA A 500 -4.64 -32.45 17.57
N GLU A 501 -4.19 -31.60 18.48
CA GLU A 501 -4.93 -31.16 19.67
C GLU A 501 -5.05 -29.63 19.69
N SER A 502 -6.22 -29.10 20.10
CA SER A 502 -6.43 -27.65 20.21
C SER A 502 -5.55 -27.07 21.32
N ASN A 503 -5.00 -25.88 21.07
CA ASN A 503 -4.33 -25.08 22.09
C ASN A 503 -5.33 -24.41 23.06
N TYR A 504 -6.64 -24.51 22.79
CA TYR A 504 -7.71 -23.99 23.64
C TYR A 504 -8.44 -25.11 24.37
N MET A 505 -8.70 -24.94 25.67
CA MET A 505 -9.47 -25.88 26.49
C MET A 505 -10.97 -25.54 26.49
N GLY A 506 -11.58 -25.47 25.30
CA GLY A 506 -13.04 -25.34 25.14
C GLY A 506 -13.75 -26.69 25.23
N ARG A 507 -15.05 -26.69 25.62
CA ARG A 507 -15.86 -27.93 25.76
C ARG A 507 -16.09 -28.70 24.46
N ASP A 508 -15.85 -28.09 23.30
CA ASP A 508 -16.12 -28.68 21.97
C ASP A 508 -14.85 -29.02 21.16
N ASP A 509 -13.65 -28.77 21.69
CA ASP A 509 -12.38 -29.05 21.01
C ASP A 509 -11.93 -30.50 21.22
N LYS A 510 -12.33 -31.39 20.31
CA LYS A 510 -11.91 -32.80 20.33
C LYS A 510 -10.62 -33.01 19.54
N PRO A 511 -9.67 -33.84 20.03
CA PRO A 511 -8.48 -34.22 19.27
C PRO A 511 -8.83 -34.79 17.90
N LYS A 512 -8.11 -34.34 16.87
CA LYS A 512 -8.25 -34.82 15.49
C LYS A 512 -7.17 -35.85 15.18
N THR A 513 -7.55 -36.94 14.54
CA THR A 513 -6.63 -38.04 14.21
C THR A 513 -6.64 -38.28 12.71
N PHE A 514 -5.45 -38.43 12.12
CA PHE A 514 -5.25 -38.69 10.70
C PHE A 514 -4.38 -39.93 10.52
N VAL A 515 -4.69 -40.76 9.52
CA VAL A 515 -3.83 -41.90 9.12
C VAL A 515 -3.29 -41.61 7.74
N ILE A 516 -1.98 -41.47 7.65
CA ILE A 516 -1.26 -41.05 6.45
C ILE A 516 -0.50 -42.25 5.85
N PRO A 517 -0.62 -42.50 4.54
CA PRO A 517 0.20 -43.47 3.83
C PRO A 517 1.71 -43.26 4.05
N ALA A 518 2.50 -44.33 4.14
CA ALA A 518 3.93 -44.24 4.43
C ALA A 518 4.71 -43.44 3.38
N ASP A 519 4.43 -43.61 2.09
CA ASP A 519 5.09 -42.87 1.01
C ASP A 519 5.01 -41.34 1.21
N LYS A 520 3.82 -40.83 1.53
CA LYS A 520 3.60 -39.40 1.79
C LYS A 520 4.33 -38.94 3.05
N PHE A 521 4.20 -39.70 4.14
CA PHE A 521 4.79 -39.26 5.40
C PHE A 521 6.32 -39.38 5.41
N LEU A 522 6.88 -40.41 4.78
CA LEU A 522 8.33 -40.59 4.64
C LEU A 522 8.95 -39.50 3.76
N TYR A 523 8.26 -39.05 2.71
CA TYR A 523 8.70 -37.88 1.95
C TYR A 523 8.77 -36.63 2.84
N LEU A 524 7.76 -36.39 3.69
CA LEU A 524 7.77 -35.28 4.65
C LEU A 524 8.89 -35.41 5.69
N MET A 525 9.18 -36.63 6.17
CA MET A 525 10.33 -36.88 7.06
C MET A 525 11.67 -36.62 6.36
N ASN A 526 11.84 -37.11 5.13
CA ASN A 526 13.03 -36.88 4.31
C ASN A 526 13.23 -35.39 4.00
N PHE A 527 12.14 -34.67 3.74
CA PHE A 527 12.14 -33.23 3.54
C PHE A 527 12.59 -32.50 4.81
N THR A 528 12.00 -32.85 5.96
CA THR A 528 12.38 -32.28 7.26
C THR A 528 13.85 -32.54 7.57
N TYR A 529 14.32 -33.78 7.39
CA TYR A 529 15.70 -34.17 7.64
C TYR A 529 16.67 -33.40 6.74
N SER A 530 16.36 -33.29 5.45
CA SER A 530 17.20 -32.57 4.48
C SER A 530 17.28 -31.06 4.79
N MET A 531 16.22 -30.48 5.38
CA MET A 531 16.17 -29.07 5.82
C MET A 531 17.01 -28.82 7.09
N ASN A 532 16.94 -29.71 8.06
CA ASN A 532 17.56 -29.51 9.38
C ASN A 532 19.00 -30.05 9.44
N ASN A 533 19.37 -31.01 8.58
CA ASN A 533 20.68 -31.67 8.58
C ASN A 533 21.41 -31.55 7.22
N PRO A 534 21.61 -30.33 6.68
CA PRO A 534 22.12 -30.14 5.32
C PRO A 534 23.54 -30.70 5.10
N LYS A 535 24.40 -30.67 6.13
CA LYS A 535 25.78 -31.20 6.04
C LYS A 535 25.82 -32.72 5.98
N GLU A 536 25.03 -33.42 6.80
CA GLU A 536 24.94 -34.89 6.78
C GLU A 536 24.33 -35.37 5.48
N SER A 537 23.24 -34.73 5.04
CA SER A 537 22.59 -35.02 3.77
C SER A 537 23.59 -34.93 2.60
N SER A 538 24.51 -33.95 2.61
CA SER A 538 25.51 -33.70 1.57
C SER A 538 26.52 -34.83 1.38
N LEU A 539 26.84 -35.54 2.48
CA LEU A 539 27.81 -36.64 2.52
C LEU A 539 27.19 -37.99 2.11
N GLU A 540 25.88 -38.13 2.26
CA GLU A 540 25.17 -39.34 1.84
C GLU A 540 25.05 -39.43 0.31
N ARG A 541 25.50 -40.56 -0.25
CA ARG A 541 25.27 -40.95 -1.65
C ARG A 541 23.81 -41.40 -1.89
N ALA A 542 22.86 -40.79 -1.20
CA ALA A 542 21.43 -41.07 -1.32
C ALA A 542 20.87 -40.52 -2.65
N SER A 543 19.93 -41.25 -3.23
CA SER A 543 19.18 -40.82 -4.40
C SER A 543 18.41 -39.52 -4.09
N ILE A 544 18.26 -38.68 -5.12
CA ILE A 544 17.39 -37.51 -5.04
C ILE A 544 15.96 -37.98 -5.24
N LEU A 545 15.05 -37.55 -4.36
CA LEU A 545 13.61 -37.76 -4.53
C LEU A 545 13.04 -36.66 -5.44
N PHE A 546 12.40 -37.05 -6.54
CA PHE A 546 11.75 -36.13 -7.46
C PHE A 546 10.58 -36.81 -8.18
N ASN A 547 9.60 -36.02 -8.64
CA ASN A 547 8.54 -36.49 -9.51
C ASN A 547 9.04 -36.45 -10.96
N ALA A 548 9.37 -37.61 -11.52
CA ALA A 548 9.89 -37.72 -12.89
C ALA A 548 8.90 -37.14 -13.91
N GLU A 549 7.60 -37.43 -13.79
CA GLU A 549 6.56 -36.96 -14.73
C GLU A 549 6.48 -35.43 -14.76
N SER A 550 6.44 -34.79 -13.59
CA SER A 550 6.38 -33.32 -13.49
C SER A 550 7.67 -32.65 -13.98
N LEU A 551 8.82 -33.31 -13.79
CA LEU A 551 10.10 -32.81 -14.26
C LEU A 551 10.23 -32.96 -15.78
N VAL A 552 9.80 -34.09 -16.34
CA VAL A 552 9.71 -34.33 -17.79
C VAL A 552 8.80 -33.29 -18.46
N GLU A 553 7.61 -33.07 -17.89
CA GLU A 553 6.66 -32.04 -18.35
C GLU A 553 7.32 -30.65 -18.36
N TYR A 554 7.98 -30.27 -17.26
CA TYR A 554 8.69 -29.00 -17.17
C TYR A 554 9.76 -28.82 -18.25
N LEU A 555 10.62 -29.82 -18.46
CA LEU A 555 11.72 -29.72 -19.43
C LEU A 555 11.18 -29.63 -20.87
N ASN A 556 10.10 -30.34 -21.18
CA ASN A 556 9.44 -30.25 -22.49
C ASN A 556 8.78 -28.88 -22.72
N PHE A 557 8.31 -28.19 -21.68
CA PHE A 557 7.79 -26.83 -21.78
C PHE A 557 8.87 -25.73 -21.85
N ASN A 558 10.12 -26.06 -21.48
CA ASN A 558 11.21 -25.09 -21.40
C ASN A 558 12.45 -25.51 -22.24
N PRO A 559 12.29 -25.89 -23.52
CA PRO A 559 13.40 -26.36 -24.33
C PRO A 559 14.44 -25.25 -24.52
N GLY A 560 15.72 -25.56 -24.26
CA GLY A 560 16.84 -24.65 -24.46
C GLY A 560 17.04 -23.57 -23.37
N ASN A 561 16.25 -23.58 -22.30
CA ASN A 561 16.26 -22.54 -21.26
C ASN A 561 16.52 -23.07 -19.84
N THR A 562 17.14 -24.24 -19.71
CA THR A 562 17.41 -24.89 -18.42
C THR A 562 18.78 -24.52 -17.83
N GLY A 563 19.68 -23.95 -18.65
CA GLY A 563 21.05 -23.63 -18.25
C GLY A 563 21.97 -24.85 -18.18
N ILE A 564 21.47 -26.04 -18.55
CA ILE A 564 22.21 -27.30 -18.52
C ILE A 564 22.57 -27.69 -19.95
N PRO A 565 23.87 -27.62 -20.34
CA PRO A 565 24.27 -27.78 -21.73
C PRO A 565 23.84 -29.10 -22.37
N ALA A 566 23.75 -30.20 -21.60
CA ALA A 566 23.30 -31.49 -22.11
C ALA A 566 21.81 -31.50 -22.48
N VAL A 567 21.00 -30.73 -21.74
CA VAL A 567 19.55 -30.62 -21.93
C VAL A 567 19.22 -29.51 -22.92
N ASP A 568 19.91 -28.37 -22.86
CA ASP A 568 19.65 -27.23 -23.76
C ASP A 568 20.09 -27.47 -25.21
N ARG A 569 21.00 -28.42 -25.43
CA ARG A 569 21.34 -28.89 -26.78
C ARG A 569 20.24 -29.72 -27.42
N LEU A 570 19.25 -30.16 -26.64
CA LEU A 570 18.04 -30.76 -27.18
C LEU A 570 17.23 -29.61 -27.81
N GLY A 571 17.33 -29.47 -29.13
CA GLY A 571 16.57 -28.47 -29.88
C GLY A 571 15.06 -28.72 -29.79
N THR A 572 14.26 -27.83 -30.38
CA THR A 572 12.78 -27.88 -30.38
C THR A 572 12.13 -29.09 -31.07
N PHE A 573 12.92 -30.06 -31.57
CA PHE A 573 12.45 -31.27 -32.25
C PHE A 573 12.74 -32.56 -31.44
N SER A 574 12.98 -32.41 -30.15
CA SER A 574 13.24 -33.51 -29.22
C SER A 574 12.25 -33.47 -28.08
N THR A 575 11.67 -34.62 -27.75
CA THR A 575 10.76 -34.79 -26.61
C THR A 575 11.47 -35.61 -25.54
N ILE A 576 11.49 -35.12 -24.31
CA ILE A 576 11.95 -35.87 -23.15
C ILE A 576 10.82 -36.81 -22.72
N GLU A 577 11.13 -38.09 -22.53
CA GLU A 577 10.12 -39.12 -22.20
C GLU A 577 10.19 -39.53 -20.74
N ASP A 578 11.39 -39.62 -20.17
CA ASP A 578 11.60 -40.08 -18.80
C ASP A 578 12.94 -39.58 -18.24
N ILE A 579 13.03 -39.51 -16.92
CA ILE A 579 14.25 -39.23 -16.16
C ILE A 579 14.35 -40.25 -15.04
N SER A 580 15.36 -41.11 -15.10
CA SER A 580 15.54 -42.20 -14.15
C SER A 580 16.91 -42.15 -13.46
N PRO A 581 17.02 -42.64 -12.21
CA PRO A 581 18.30 -42.86 -11.56
C PRO A 581 19.12 -43.93 -12.30
N THR A 582 20.44 -43.92 -12.10
CA THR A 582 21.35 -44.97 -12.58
C THR A 582 21.95 -45.75 -11.43
N LYS A 583 22.79 -46.76 -11.74
CA LYS A 583 23.57 -47.49 -10.73
C LYS A 583 24.58 -46.60 -9.99
N ASP A 584 24.98 -45.47 -10.58
CA ASP A 584 25.77 -44.43 -9.92
C ASP A 584 24.81 -43.36 -9.36
N ALA A 585 24.76 -43.22 -8.04
CA ALA A 585 23.93 -42.22 -7.37
C ALA A 585 24.28 -40.77 -7.74
N ASN A 586 25.41 -40.54 -8.42
CA ASN A 586 25.82 -39.23 -8.93
C ASN A 586 25.40 -38.97 -10.39
N GLN A 587 24.74 -39.91 -11.05
CA GLN A 587 24.34 -39.79 -12.44
C GLN A 587 22.88 -40.20 -12.64
N TYR A 588 22.21 -39.43 -13.48
CA TYR A 588 20.82 -39.64 -13.89
C TYR A 588 20.75 -39.68 -15.40
N LYS A 589 19.78 -40.44 -15.87
CA LYS A 589 19.60 -40.73 -17.28
C LYS A 589 18.30 -40.09 -17.75
N ILE A 590 18.38 -39.31 -18.81
CA ILE A 590 17.21 -38.72 -19.48
C ILE A 590 17.02 -39.46 -20.80
N TYR A 591 15.82 -39.98 -21.01
CA TYR A 591 15.40 -40.60 -22.25
C TYR A 591 14.78 -39.54 -23.16
N VAL A 592 15.29 -39.44 -24.39
CA VAL A 592 14.90 -38.42 -25.36
C VAL A 592 14.50 -39.08 -26.67
N ARG A 593 13.41 -38.62 -27.28
CA ARG A 593 12.93 -39.03 -28.60
C ARG A 593 13.10 -37.89 -29.60
N GLU A 594 13.75 -38.16 -30.73
CA GLU A 594 13.88 -37.20 -31.83
C GLU A 594 12.65 -37.30 -32.77
N GLU A 595 11.80 -36.27 -32.80
CA GLU A 595 10.49 -36.31 -33.48
C GLU A 595 10.60 -36.58 -34.99
N ARG A 596 11.68 -36.13 -35.64
CA ARG A 596 11.86 -36.26 -37.10
C ARG A 596 12.36 -37.62 -37.57
N LYS A 597 13.01 -38.39 -36.69
CA LYS A 597 13.62 -39.69 -37.04
C LYS A 597 13.03 -40.86 -36.27
N GLY A 598 12.24 -40.60 -35.22
CA GLY A 598 11.68 -41.63 -34.33
C GLY A 598 12.72 -42.36 -33.50
N ASN A 599 13.99 -41.93 -33.55
CA ASN A 599 15.07 -42.53 -32.78
C ASN A 599 15.00 -42.05 -31.33
N THR A 600 15.14 -42.98 -30.39
CA THR A 600 15.35 -42.69 -28.98
C THR A 600 16.83 -42.76 -28.64
N PHE A 601 17.29 -41.82 -27.83
CA PHE A 601 18.66 -41.80 -27.32
C PHE A 601 18.67 -41.29 -25.88
N GLU A 602 19.80 -41.47 -25.23
CA GLU A 602 19.95 -41.28 -23.80
C GLU A 602 21.00 -40.21 -23.56
N ILE A 603 20.69 -39.27 -22.67
CA ILE A 603 21.67 -38.29 -22.19
C ILE A 603 21.89 -38.49 -20.70
N MET A 604 23.13 -38.32 -20.27
CA MET A 604 23.53 -38.41 -18.88
C MET A 604 23.66 -37.02 -18.30
N ILE A 605 23.06 -36.80 -17.14
CA ILE A 605 23.25 -35.60 -16.35
C ILE A 605 23.78 -35.96 -14.97
N SER A 606 24.60 -35.09 -14.41
CA SER A 606 25.12 -35.24 -13.06
C SER A 606 24.04 -34.98 -12.02
N ARG A 607 24.27 -35.46 -10.79
CA ARG A 607 23.45 -35.16 -9.61
C ARG A 607 23.31 -33.67 -9.35
N LYS A 608 24.36 -32.88 -9.64
CA LYS A 608 24.34 -31.43 -9.51
C LYS A 608 23.38 -30.81 -10.52
N GLU A 609 23.48 -31.24 -11.78
CA GLU A 609 22.61 -30.79 -12.86
C GLU A 609 21.14 -31.18 -12.59
N LEU A 610 20.87 -32.42 -12.17
CA LEU A 610 19.50 -32.82 -11.80
C LEU A 610 18.95 -31.99 -10.64
N SER A 611 19.77 -31.72 -9.62
CA SER A 611 19.40 -30.85 -8.50
C SER A 611 18.99 -29.46 -9.00
N GLU A 612 19.75 -28.88 -9.92
CA GLU A 612 19.43 -27.59 -10.53
C GLU A 612 18.10 -27.63 -11.30
N LEU A 613 17.81 -28.70 -12.06
CA LEU A 613 16.54 -28.87 -12.77
C LEU A 613 15.33 -29.00 -11.83
N ILE A 614 15.45 -29.80 -10.77
CA ILE A 614 14.37 -29.98 -9.80
C ILE A 614 14.03 -28.65 -9.14
N VAL A 615 15.05 -27.88 -8.78
CA VAL A 615 14.86 -26.55 -8.22
C VAL A 615 14.18 -25.62 -9.22
N GLN A 616 14.60 -25.63 -10.48
CA GLN A 616 13.97 -24.84 -11.54
C GLN A 616 12.51 -25.24 -11.79
N GLN A 617 12.18 -26.54 -11.77
CA GLN A 617 10.83 -27.06 -11.95
C GLN A 617 9.91 -26.67 -10.79
N GLN A 618 10.38 -26.83 -9.55
CA GLN A 618 9.65 -26.41 -8.35
C GLN A 618 9.35 -24.90 -8.37
N ASN A 619 10.22 -24.10 -9.00
CA ASN A 619 10.05 -22.66 -9.16
C ASN A 619 9.12 -22.26 -10.32
N ASN A 620 8.74 -23.19 -11.21
CA ASN A 620 7.99 -22.92 -12.46
C ASN A 620 6.64 -23.64 -12.57
N ALA A 621 6.18 -24.37 -11.55
CA ALA A 621 4.94 -25.14 -11.61
C ALA A 621 3.73 -24.23 -11.96
N PRO A 622 3.07 -24.42 -13.13
CA PRO A 622 1.82 -23.73 -13.43
C PRO A 622 0.67 -24.33 -12.63
N GLU A 623 -0.34 -23.50 -12.31
CA GLU A 623 -1.65 -23.96 -11.85
C GLU A 623 -2.17 -25.08 -12.78
N ARG A 624 -2.50 -26.26 -12.26
CA ARG A 624 -3.47 -27.15 -12.92
C ARG A 624 -4.87 -26.68 -12.53
N PRO A 625 -5.69 -26.17 -13.46
CA PRO A 625 -7.11 -26.01 -13.20
C PRO A 625 -7.79 -27.37 -13.36
N GLY A 626 -8.37 -27.90 -12.30
CA GLY A 626 -9.37 -28.98 -12.35
C GLY A 626 -8.88 -30.38 -11.97
N LEU A 627 -9.08 -30.72 -10.68
CA LEU A 627 -9.88 -31.87 -10.26
C LEU A 627 -10.69 -31.46 -9.03
#